data_AF-A0A396HXR6-F1
#
_entry.id   AF-A0A396HXR6-F1
#
_cell.length_a   1.000
_cell.length_b   1.000
_cell.length_c   1.000
_cell.angle_alpha   90.00
_cell.angle_beta   90.00
_cell.angle_gamma   90.00
#
_symmetry.space_group_name_H-M   'P 1'
#
loop_
_entity.id
_entity.type
_entity.pdbx_description
1 polymer ?
#
loop_
_entity_poly.entity_id
_entity_poly.type
_entity_poly.pdbx_seq_one_letter_code
_entity_poly.pdbx_strand_id
1 'polypeptide(L)' 'MDIWKVRNDRIFSNLVKEFGEIVDEIMVLSWNWAVTRLKSPPCLYYEWCRNPKECLLR' A
#
# COMPACT_ATOMS: atom_id res chain seq x y z
N MET A 1 4.67 -4.41 -18.70
CA MET A 1 5.39 -3.73 -17.59
C MET A 1 4.85 -4.30 -16.30
N ASP A 2 5.69 -5.01 -15.54
CA ASP A 2 5.29 -5.62 -14.28
C ASP A 2 5.52 -4.62 -13.14
N ILE A 3 4.42 -4.15 -12.54
CA ILE A 3 4.44 -3.10 -11.52
C ILE A 3 5.26 -3.52 -10.30
N TRP A 4 5.30 -4.83 -10.02
CA TRP A 4 6.04 -5.40 -8.90
C TRP A 4 7.54 -5.35 -9.13
N LYS A 5 7.97 -5.54 -10.38
CA LYS A 5 9.39 -5.43 -10.76
C LYS A 5 9.90 -3.99 -10.64
N VAL A 6 9.12 -3.02 -11.11
CA VAL A 6 9.47 -1.58 -10.98
C VAL A 6 9.50 -1.13 -9.52
N ARG A 7 8.56 -1.60 -8.71
CA ARG A 7 8.52 -1.32 -7.27
C ARG A 7 9.73 -1.93 -6.56
N ASN A 8 10.03 -3.19 -6.86
CA ASN A 8 11.16 -3.88 -6.26
C ASN A 8 12.48 -3.23 -6.68
N ASP A 9 12.66 -2.85 -7.94
CA ASP A 9 13.84 -2.09 -8.36
C ASP A 9 13.96 -0.78 -7.56
N ARG A 10 12.88 0.01 -7.41
CA ARG A 10 12.91 1.25 -6.60
C ARG A 10 13.23 1.05 -5.12
N ILE A 11 12.82 -0.07 -4.54
CA ILE A 11 13.03 -0.39 -3.12
C ILE A 11 14.42 -1.00 -2.88
N PHE A 12 14.89 -1.86 -3.78
CA PHE A 12 16.09 -2.67 -3.60
C PHE A 12 17.32 -2.13 -4.36
N SER A 13 17.19 -1.14 -5.26
CA SER A 13 18.30 -0.57 -6.04
C SER A 13 19.06 0.59 -5.34
N ASN A 14 19.30 0.51 -4.03
CA ASN A 14 20.11 1.48 -3.25
C ASN A 14 19.53 2.90 -3.01
N LEU A 15 18.21 3.06 -2.97
CA LEU A 15 17.66 4.21 -2.25
C LEU A 15 17.64 3.86 -0.76
N VAL A 16 18.49 4.50 0.05
CA VAL A 16 18.40 4.45 1.52
C VAL A 16 17.12 5.19 1.90
N LYS A 17 15.98 4.53 1.73
CA LYS A 17 14.71 4.98 2.28
C LYS A 17 14.65 4.53 3.72
N GLU A 18 14.22 5.45 4.56
CA GLU A 18 13.96 5.15 5.96
C GLU A 18 12.82 4.12 6.03
N PHE A 19 12.86 3.25 7.05
CA PHE A 19 11.92 2.14 7.14
C PHE A 19 10.46 2.65 7.14
N GLY A 20 10.19 3.78 7.80
CA GLY A 20 8.90 4.46 7.77
C GLY A 20 8.43 4.80 6.36
N GLU A 21 9.30 5.38 5.52
CA GLU A 21 8.95 5.74 4.13
C GLU A 21 8.56 4.52 3.29
N ILE A 22 9.24 3.38 3.50
CA ILE A 22 8.92 2.13 2.80
C ILE A 22 7.56 1.60 3.26
N VAL A 23 7.30 1.63 4.57
CA VAL A 23 6.02 1.19 5.13
C VAL A 23 4.88 2.05 4.59
N ASP A 24 5.03 3.37 4.57
CA ASP A 24 4.01 4.29 4.05
C ASP A 24 3.72 4.04 2.57
N GLU A 25 4.74 3.82 1.74
CA GLU A 25 4.54 3.49 0.32
C GLU A 25 3.79 2.17 0.14
N ILE A 26 4.12 1.15 0.94
CA ILE A 26 3.41 -0.13 0.93
C ILE A 26 1.95 0.07 1.33
N MET A 27 1.68 0.86 2.38
CA MET A 27 0.34 1.10 2.90
C MET A 27 -0.52 1.85 1.89
N VAL A 28 0.01 2.92 1.27
CA VAL A 28 -0.71 3.70 0.24
C VAL A 28 -1.02 2.84 -0.99
N LEU A 29 -0.05 2.03 -1.46
CA LEU A 29 -0.26 1.15 -2.60
C LEU A 29 -1.31 0.07 -2.31
N SER A 30 -1.23 -0.53 -1.12
CA SER A 30 -2.16 -1.59 -0.70
C SER A 30 -3.59 -1.04 -0.56
N TRP A 31 -3.74 0.14 0.04
CA TRP A 31 -5.03 0.83 0.18
C TRP A 31 -5.63 1.17 -1.18
N ASN A 32 -4.86 1.81 -2.06
CA ASN A 32 -5.31 2.15 -3.42
C ASN A 32 -5.75 0.90 -4.18
N TRP A 33 -4.99 -0.20 -4.06
CA TRP A 33 -5.36 -1.45 -4.68
C TRP A 33 -6.67 -2.02 -4.12
N ALA A 34 -6.87 -1.97 -2.80
CA ALA A 34 -8.10 -2.44 -2.17
C ALA A 34 -9.33 -1.62 -2.60
N VAL A 35 -9.24 -0.29 -2.57
CA VAL A 35 -10.35 0.60 -2.97
C VAL A 35 -10.66 0.47 -4.46
N THR A 36 -9.64 0.35 -5.31
CA THR A 36 -9.84 0.32 -6.77
C THR A 36 -10.21 -1.06 -7.32
N ARG A 37 -9.78 -2.16 -6.68
CA ARG A 37 -9.92 -3.51 -7.24
C ARG A 37 -10.74 -4.49 -6.41
N LEU A 38 -10.77 -4.37 -5.09
CA LEU A 38 -11.40 -5.38 -4.23
C LEU A 38 -12.91 -5.18 -4.02
N LYS A 39 -13.52 -4.11 -4.56
CA LYS A 39 -14.90 -3.69 -4.21
C LYS A 39 -15.14 -3.61 -2.68
N SER A 40 -14.06 -3.48 -1.91
CA SER A 40 -14.12 -3.24 -0.47
C SER A 40 -14.80 -1.89 -0.25
N PRO A 41 -15.62 -1.73 0.80
CA PRO A 41 -16.28 -0.47 1.07
C PRO A 41 -15.26 0.65 1.18
N PRO A 42 -15.63 1.85 0.69
CA PRO A 42 -14.73 2.99 0.74
C PRO A 42 -14.32 3.22 2.20
N CYS A 43 -13.02 3.05 2.46
CA CYS A 43 -12.39 3.37 3.74
C CYS A 43 -11.34 4.45 3.49
N LEU A 44 -11.20 5.36 4.44
CA LEU A 44 -10.21 6.42 4.35
C LEU A 44 -8.82 5.84 4.65
N TYR A 45 -7.77 6.44 4.05
CA TYR A 45 -6.40 5.97 4.24
C TYR A 45 -6.00 5.91 5.73
N TYR A 46 -6.49 6.82 6.56
CA TYR A 46 -6.22 6.78 8.00
C TYR A 46 -6.85 5.55 8.69
N GLU A 47 -8.06 5.14 8.27
CA GLU A 47 -8.73 3.94 8.79
C GLU A 47 -7.95 2.70 8.37
N TRP A 48 -7.48 2.70 7.11
CA TRP A 48 -6.64 1.65 6.57
C TRP A 48 -5.33 1.51 7.36
N CYS A 49 -4.62 2.60 7.65
CA CYS A 49 -3.41 2.56 8.47
C CYS A 49 -3.64 2.05 9.89
N ARG A 50 -4.83 2.31 10.44
CA ARG A 50 -5.20 1.85 11.79
C ARG A 50 -5.54 0.36 11.82
N ASN A 51 -6.37 -0.11 10.89
CA ASN A 51 -6.77 -1.52 10.79
C ASN A 51 -7.25 -1.88 9.36
N PRO A 52 -6.35 -2.39 8.50
CA PRO A 52 -6.71 -2.79 7.14
C PRO A 52 -7.74 -3.92 7.10
N LYS A 53 -7.72 -4.81 8.10
CA LYS A 53 -8.62 -5.97 8.15
C LYS A 53 -10.07 -5.55 8.32
N GLU A 54 -10.34 -4.56 9.18
CA GLU A 54 -11.69 -3.99 9.32
C GLU A 54 -12.16 -3.35 8.01
N CYS A 55 -11.28 -2.65 7.30
CA CYS A 55 -11.61 -2.04 6.02
C CYS A 55 -12.00 -3.08 4.96
N LEU A 56 -11.26 -4.19 4.90
CA LEU A 56 -11.49 -5.28 3.95
C LEU A 56 -12.72 -6.13 4.26
N LEU A 57 -13.17 -6.15 5.52
CA LEU A 57 -14.30 -6.97 5.99
C LEU A 57 -15.63 -6.21 6.12
N ARG A 58 -15.63 -4.88 5.95
CA ARG A 58 -16.88 -4.12 5.80
C ARG A 58 -17.61 -4.54 4.53
#